data_AF-A0A3D2FSA0-F1
#
_entry.id   AF-A0A3D2FSA0-F1
#
_cell.length_a   1.000
_cell.length_b   1.000
_cell.length_c   1.000
_cell.angle_alpha   90.00
_cell.angle_beta   90.00
_cell.angle_gamma   90.00
#
_symmetry.space_group_name_H-M   'P 1'
#
loop_
_entity.id
_entity.type
_entity.pdbx_description
1 polymer ?
#
loop_
_entity_poly.entity_id
_entity_poly.type
_entity_poly.pdbx_seq_one_letter_code
_entity_poly.pdbx_strand_id
1 'polypeptide(L)' 'GNRFMDYALPESVIRFRQGFGRLIRTAYDEGIFIVMDDRIVNKRYGRAFSEAIPVDYTVFNRVDT' A
#
# COMPACT_ATOMS: atom_id res chain seq x y z
N GLY A 1 22.91 10.78 -1.38
CA GLY A 1 21.47 10.51 -1.48
C GLY A 1 21.26 9.12 -1.98
N ASN A 2 20.40 8.35 -1.33
CA ASN A 2 20.03 7.03 -1.80
C ASN A 2 18.89 7.24 -2.81
N ARG A 3 19.19 7.15 -4.12
CA ARG A 3 18.21 7.40 -5.20
C ARG A 3 16.91 6.61 -5.04
N PHE A 4 16.98 5.42 -4.45
CA PHE A 4 15.79 4.63 -4.17
C PHE A 4 14.90 5.31 -3.12
N MET A 5 15.48 5.72 -1.99
CA MET A 5 14.74 6.37 -0.89
C MET A 5 14.26 7.77 -1.28
N ASP A 6 15.06 8.49 -2.06
CA ASP A 6 14.82 9.91 -2.35
C ASP A 6 13.83 10.10 -3.53
N TYR A 7 13.69 9.10 -4.42
CA TYR A 7 12.86 9.23 -5.63
C TYR A 7 11.92 8.03 -5.87
N ALA A 8 12.48 6.83 -6.01
CA ALA A 8 11.71 5.66 -6.44
C ALA A 8 10.63 5.26 -5.41
N LEU A 9 10.95 5.32 -4.12
CA LEU A 9 10.02 5.03 -3.03
C LEU A 9 8.88 6.07 -2.99
N PRO A 10 9.14 7.39 -2.91
CA PRO A 10 8.08 8.40 -2.98
C PRO A 10 7.18 8.25 -4.20
N GLU A 11 7.75 8.02 -5.39
CA GLU A 11 6.98 7.83 -6.62
C GLU A 11 6.05 6.60 -6.52
N SER A 12 6.56 5.49 -5.98
CA SER A 12 5.78 4.26 -5.79
C SER A 12 4.63 4.46 -4.80
N VAL A 13 4.86 5.23 -3.72
CA VAL A 13 3.84 5.58 -2.73
C VAL A 13 2.73 6.44 -3.35
N ILE A 14 3.08 7.42 -4.21
CA ILE A 14 2.08 8.23 -4.92
C ILE A 14 1.21 7.36 -5.81
N ARG A 15 1.82 6.46 -6.60
CA ARG A 15 1.09 5.52 -7.47
C ARG A 15 0.19 4.58 -6.65
N PHE A 16 0.67 4.12 -5.50
CA PHE A 16 -0.11 3.29 -4.58
C PHE A 16 -1.37 4.00 -4.08
N ARG A 17 -1.23 5.24 -3.60
CA ARG A 17 -2.37 6.07 -3.17
C ARG A 17 -3.36 6.35 -4.30
N GLN A 18 -2.88 6.57 -5.51
CA GLN A 18 -3.73 6.73 -6.70
C GLN A 18 -4.49 5.45 -7.04
N GLY A 19 -3.83 4.28 -6.89
CA GLY A 19 -4.48 2.98 -7.02
C GLY A 19 -5.60 2.80 -5.99
N PHE A 20 -5.34 3.12 -4.73
CA PHE A 20 -6.35 3.09 -3.66
C PHE A 20 -7.55 4.01 -3.95
N GLY A 21 -7.31 5.22 -4.46
CA GLY A 21 -8.36 6.14 -4.87
C GLY A 21 -9.23 5.67 -6.05
N ARG A 22 -8.87 4.55 -6.72
CA ARG A 22 -9.77 3.90 -7.68
C ARG A 22 -10.83 3.03 -7.01
N LEU A 23 -10.60 2.62 -5.77
CA LEU A 23 -11.53 1.84 -4.97
C LEU A 23 -12.54 2.76 -4.26
N ILE A 24 -12.05 3.78 -3.56
CA ILE A 24 -12.89 4.71 -2.78
C ILE A 24 -12.90 6.08 -3.45
N ARG A 25 -14.02 6.41 -4.11
CA ARG A 25 -14.29 7.72 -4.72
C ARG A 25 -15.41 8.48 -4.00
N THR A 26 -16.33 7.77 -3.36
CA THR A 26 -17.44 8.34 -2.59
C THR A 26 -17.45 7.80 -1.16
N ALA A 27 -18.23 8.42 -0.29
CA ALA A 27 -18.36 8.01 1.11
C ALA A 27 -19.09 6.65 1.30
N TYR A 28 -19.73 6.14 0.25
CA TYR A 28 -20.49 4.89 0.27
C TYR A 28 -19.79 3.76 -0.49
N ASP A 29 -18.61 4.03 -1.06
CA ASP A 29 -17.87 3.01 -1.81
C ASP A 29 -17.28 2.01 -0.81
N GLU A 30 -17.45 0.73 -1.10
CA GLU A 30 -16.89 -0.37 -0.33
C GLU A 30 -16.17 -1.34 -1.27
N GLY A 31 -15.12 -2.00 -0.77
CA GLY A 31 -14.48 -3.09 -1.48
C GLY A 31 -13.13 -3.46 -0.89
N ILE A 32 -12.39 -4.31 -1.61
CA ILE A 32 -11.17 -4.92 -1.12
C ILE A 32 -9.98 -4.44 -1.95
N PHE A 33 -8.95 -3.93 -1.27
CA PHE A 33 -7.67 -3.57 -1.88
C PHE A 33 -6.61 -4.63 -1.54
N ILE A 34 -6.28 -5.48 -2.51
CA ILE A 34 -5.33 -6.57 -2.32
C ILE A 34 -3.95 -6.15 -2.83
N VAL A 35 -2.92 -6.32 -2.00
CA VAL A 35 -1.53 -6.05 -2.37
C VAL A 35 -0.72 -7.34 -2.30
N MET A 36 -0.14 -7.75 -3.42
CA MET A 36 0.66 -8.97 -3.56
C MET A 36 2.16 -8.66 -3.51
N ASP A 37 2.58 -7.83 -2.56
CA ASP A 37 3.97 -7.41 -2.40
C ASP A 37 4.38 -7.50 -0.93
N ASP A 38 5.19 -8.50 -0.60
CA ASP A 38 5.64 -8.77 0.77
C ASP A 38 6.53 -7.63 1.32
N ARG A 39 7.11 -6.81 0.44
CA ARG A 39 8.02 -5.73 0.84
C ARG A 39 7.30 -4.65 1.65
N ILE A 40 5.99 -4.48 1.48
CA ILE A 40 5.20 -3.54 2.27
C ILE A 40 5.19 -3.95 3.76
N VAL A 41 5.24 -5.25 4.03
CA VAL A 41 5.23 -5.81 5.39
C VAL A 41 6.66 -5.93 5.92
N ASN A 42 7.57 -6.48 5.10
CA ASN A 42 8.88 -6.96 5.55
C ASN A 42 9.98 -5.88 5.53
N LYS A 43 9.82 -4.80 4.76
CA LYS A 43 10.85 -3.75 4.63
C LYS A 43 10.51 -2.54 5.48
N ARG A 44 11.54 -1.91 6.05
CA ARG A 44 11.40 -0.68 6.87
C ARG A 44 10.66 0.44 6.14
N TYR A 45 10.88 0.58 4.83
CA TYR A 45 10.20 1.58 4.01
C TYR A 45 8.74 1.24 3.70
N GLY A 46 8.29 0.01 3.96
CA GLY A 46 6.92 -0.44 3.74
C GLY A 46 5.89 0.39 4.51
N ARG A 47 6.28 0.91 5.68
CA ARG A 47 5.50 1.85 6.49
C ARG A 47 5.03 3.09 5.70
N ALA A 48 5.82 3.55 4.72
CA ALA A 48 5.43 4.69 3.90
C ALA A 48 4.18 4.41 3.04
N PHE A 49 3.90 3.15 2.71
CA PHE A 49 2.70 2.76 1.97
C PHE A 49 1.47 2.70 2.87
N SER A 50 1.60 2.16 4.09
CA SER A 50 0.48 2.09 5.04
C SER A 50 0.06 3.48 5.52
N GLU A 51 1.01 4.38 5.72
CA GLU A 51 0.72 5.78 6.09
C GLU A 51 0.13 6.61 4.94
N ALA A 52 0.15 6.08 3.69
CA ALA A 52 -0.36 6.79 2.53
C ALA A 52 -1.87 6.64 2.31
N ILE A 53 -2.52 5.70 3.02
CA ILE A 53 -3.95 5.40 2.91
C ILE A 53 -4.60 5.40 4.31
N PRO A 54 -5.90 5.74 4.42
CA PRO A 54 -6.57 5.93 5.71
C PRO A 54 -7.14 4.62 6.30
N VAL A 55 -6.49 3.48 6.07
CA VAL A 55 -6.95 2.16 6.53
C VAL A 55 -5.77 1.29 6.95
N ASP A 56 -5.99 0.46 7.97
CA ASP A 56 -5.07 -0.60 8.33
C ASP A 56 -5.20 -1.80 7.39
N TYR A 57 -4.09 -2.48 7.13
CA TYR A 57 -4.09 -3.70 6.30
C TYR A 57 -3.94 -4.95 7.16
N THR A 58 -4.45 -6.06 6.65
CA THR A 58 -4.24 -7.40 7.22
C THR A 58 -3.29 -8.20 6.35
N VAL A 59 -2.38 -8.96 6.95
CA VAL A 59 -1.46 -9.84 6.23
C VAL A 59 -2.07 -11.23 6.12
N PHE A 60 -2.24 -11.71 4.89
CA PHE A 60 -2.72 -13.06 4.62
C PHE A 60 -1.52 -14.01 4.50
N ASN A 61 -1.26 -14.79 5.56
CA ASN A 61 -0.12 -15.72 5.59
C ASN A 61 -0.51 -17.17 5.29
N ARG A 62 -1.80 -17.51 5.22
CA ARG A 62 -2.29 -18.89 5.03
C ARG A 62 -3.65 -18.90 4.35
N VAL A 63 -3.75 -19.59 3.21
CA VAL A 63 -4.98 -20.30 2.86
C VAL A 63 -4.81 -21.65 3.54
N ASP A 64 -5.28 -21.78 4.78
CA ASP A 64 -5.29 -23.07 5.44
C ASP A 64 -6.14 -24.02 4.58
N THR A 65 -5.48 -25.03 4.02
CA THR A 65 -6.10 -26.15 3.28
C THR A 65 -6.26 -27.33 4.24
#